data_AF-A0A523YDE0-F1
#
_entry.id   AF-A0A523YDE0-F1
#
_cell.length_a   1.000
_cell.length_b   1.000
_cell.length_c   1.000
_cell.angle_alpha   90.00
_cell.angle_beta   90.00
_cell.angle_gamma   90.00
#
_symmetry.space_group_name_H-M   'P 1'
#
loop_
_entity.id
_entity.type
_entity.pdbx_description
1 polymer ?
#
loop_
_entity_poly.entity_id
_entity_poly.type
_entity_poly.pdbx_seq_one_letter_code
_entity_poly.pdbx_strand_id
1 'polypeptide(L)'
;MNKTEQTVRREIETLKQKWDDWLREGMPVLDETDDDEIWDLLHDIDELGAEASIWVGRVLKGRKHIWSRSRGRYLERKIQSLLKRKPEYSEALAELSRIYYELKEILVLVDIVGKRKPRASEDSSKIG
;
A
#
# COMPACT_ATOMS: atom_id res chain seq x y z
N MET A 1 -8.32 -23.63 5.35
CA MET A 1 -8.36 -22.15 5.34
C MET A 1 -9.55 -21.73 6.21
N ASN A 2 -9.32 -21.01 7.31
CA ASN A 2 -10.41 -20.64 8.23
C ASN A 2 -11.20 -19.41 7.70
N LYS A 3 -12.40 -19.16 8.24
CA LYS A 3 -13.29 -18.06 7.80
C LYS A 3 -12.61 -16.69 7.86
N THR A 4 -11.77 -16.45 8.88
CA THR A 4 -11.00 -15.22 9.04
C THR A 4 -9.96 -15.03 7.93
N GLU A 5 -9.29 -16.10 7.52
CA GLU A 5 -8.31 -16.10 6.43
C GLU A 5 -8.96 -15.86 5.07
N GLN A 6 -10.18 -16.38 4.86
CA GLN A 6 -10.99 -16.09 3.66
C GLN A 6 -11.44 -14.63 3.59
N THR A 7 -11.94 -14.06 4.69
CA THR A 7 -12.33 -12.63 4.73
C THR A 7 -11.12 -11.75 4.46
N VAL A 8 -10.00 -11.99 5.14
CA VAL A 8 -8.76 -11.24 4.94
C VAL A 8 -8.28 -11.32 3.48
N ARG A 9 -8.34 -12.51 2.88
CA ARG A 9 -7.97 -12.69 1.48
C ARG A 9 -8.85 -11.89 0.53
N ARG A 10 -10.18 -11.88 0.76
CA ARG A 10 -11.13 -11.11 -0.05
C ARG A 10 -10.91 -9.60 0.07
N GLU A 11 -10.68 -9.10 1.29
CA GLU A 11 -10.36 -7.69 1.51
C GLU A 11 -9.08 -7.33 0.74
N ILE A 12 -8.03 -8.13 0.87
CA ILE A 12 -6.76 -7.94 0.15
C ILE A 12 -6.94 -7.97 -1.38
N GLU A 13 -7.73 -8.90 -1.94
CA GLU A 13 -7.99 -8.99 -3.38
C GLU A 13 -8.82 -7.79 -3.89
N THR A 14 -9.82 -7.35 -3.14
CA THR A 14 -10.62 -6.15 -3.45
C THR A 14 -9.74 -4.90 -3.46
N LEU A 15 -8.83 -4.81 -2.51
CA LEU A 15 -7.90 -3.71 -2.34
C LEU A 15 -6.87 -3.65 -3.48
N LYS A 16 -6.38 -4.80 -3.96
CA LYS A 16 -5.54 -4.87 -5.16
C LYS A 16 -6.28 -4.33 -6.40
N GLN A 17 -7.53 -4.75 -6.59
CA GLN A 17 -8.31 -4.32 -7.75
C GLN A 17 -8.49 -2.80 -7.79
N LYS A 18 -8.83 -2.18 -6.65
CA LYS A 18 -8.97 -0.72 -6.56
C LYS A 18 -7.68 0.04 -6.92
N TRP A 19 -6.53 -0.50 -6.51
CA TRP A 19 -5.23 0.06 -6.87
C TRP A 19 -4.96 -0.02 -8.38
N ASP A 20 -5.15 -1.21 -8.96
CA ASP A 20 -4.96 -1.43 -10.40
C ASP A 20 -5.92 -0.57 -11.23
N ASP A 21 -7.14 -0.32 -10.74
CA ASP A 21 -8.12 0.59 -11.37
C ASP A 21 -7.64 2.04 -11.32
N TRP A 22 -7.14 2.50 -10.18
CA TRP A 22 -6.65 3.88 -10.06
C TRP A 22 -5.42 4.17 -10.92
N LEU A 23 -4.45 3.26 -10.96
CA LEU A 23 -3.28 3.43 -11.84
C LEU A 23 -3.70 3.63 -13.30
N ARG A 24 -4.77 2.97 -13.73
CA ARG A 24 -5.28 3.08 -15.09
C ARG A 24 -6.02 4.39 -15.34
N GLU A 25 -6.78 4.88 -14.36
CA GLU A 25 -7.76 5.95 -14.55
C GLU A 25 -7.28 7.32 -14.02
N GLY A 26 -6.51 7.35 -12.94
CA GLY A 26 -6.07 8.58 -12.27
C GLY A 26 -4.66 9.04 -12.63
N MET A 27 -3.76 8.12 -13.02
CA MET A 27 -2.38 8.45 -13.39
C MET A 27 -2.27 9.39 -14.62
N PRO A 28 -3.09 9.24 -15.68
CA PRO A 28 -3.01 10.11 -16.85
C PRO A 28 -3.27 11.60 -16.56
N VAL A 29 -4.03 11.93 -15.50
CA VAL A 29 -4.35 13.32 -15.12
C VAL A 29 -3.14 14.04 -14.53
N LEU A 30 -2.21 13.28 -13.93
CA LEU A 30 -1.01 13.78 -13.28
C LEU A 30 0.24 13.67 -14.17
N ASP A 31 0.14 12.99 -15.32
CA ASP A 31 1.19 12.89 -16.35
C ASP A 31 1.40 14.21 -17.11
N GLU A 32 0.41 15.11 -17.08
CA GLU A 32 0.46 16.40 -17.80
C GLU A 32 1.19 17.52 -17.03
N THR A 33 1.76 17.25 -15.84
CA THR A 33 2.47 18.28 -15.05
C THR A 33 3.96 18.30 -15.37
N ASP A 34 4.57 19.47 -15.57
CA ASP A 34 6.04 19.66 -15.64
C ASP A 34 6.66 19.90 -14.24
N ASP A 35 6.01 19.50 -13.13
CA ASP A 35 6.49 19.74 -11.77
C ASP A 35 7.25 18.53 -11.19
N ASP A 36 8.58 18.64 -11.10
CA ASP A 36 9.48 17.57 -10.63
C ASP A 36 9.11 17.03 -9.23
N GLU A 37 8.63 17.87 -8.31
CA GLU A 37 8.29 17.41 -6.95
C GLU A 37 7.01 16.57 -6.93
N ILE A 38 6.07 16.88 -7.84
CA ILE A 38 4.85 16.10 -8.06
C ILE A 38 5.22 14.78 -8.72
N TRP A 39 6.09 14.80 -9.73
CA TRP A 39 6.62 13.60 -10.37
C TRP A 39 7.31 12.65 -9.39
N ASP A 40 8.17 13.17 -8.53
CA ASP A 40 8.82 12.36 -7.50
C ASP A 40 7.79 11.74 -6.55
N LEU A 41 6.72 12.47 -6.18
CA LEU A 41 5.65 11.93 -5.34
C LEU A 41 4.84 10.84 -6.07
N LEU A 42 4.55 11.03 -7.35
CA LEU A 42 3.84 10.03 -8.17
C LEU A 42 4.65 8.74 -8.26
N HIS A 43 5.94 8.86 -8.60
CA HIS A 43 6.85 7.74 -8.66
C HIS A 43 6.93 7.00 -7.31
N ASP A 44 7.06 7.74 -6.20
CA ASP A 44 7.10 7.16 -4.86
C ASP A 44 5.83 6.37 -4.51
N ILE A 45 4.65 6.84 -4.96
CA ILE A 45 3.35 6.21 -4.72
C ILE A 45 3.14 5.01 -5.67
N ASP A 46 3.57 5.11 -6.92
CA ASP A 46 3.53 4.00 -7.88
C ASP A 46 4.41 2.83 -7.42
N GLU A 47 5.66 3.11 -7.04
CA GLU A 47 6.55 2.12 -6.44
C GLU A 47 5.90 1.45 -5.22
N LEU A 48 5.25 2.26 -4.38
CA LEU A 48 4.58 1.75 -3.19
C LEU A 48 3.43 0.80 -3.54
N GLY A 49 2.68 1.11 -4.59
CA GLY A 49 1.60 0.24 -5.07
C GLY A 49 2.10 -1.05 -5.71
N ALA A 50 3.18 -0.97 -6.51
CA ALA A 50 3.85 -2.15 -7.04
C ALA A 50 4.36 -3.06 -5.91
N GLU A 51 4.98 -2.47 -4.88
CA GLU A 51 5.39 -3.16 -3.66
C GLU A 51 4.20 -3.79 -2.93
N ALA A 52 3.09 -3.06 -2.77
CA ALA A 52 1.87 -3.54 -2.13
C ALA A 52 1.35 -4.80 -2.82
N SER A 53 1.31 -4.82 -4.16
CA SER A 53 0.89 -5.98 -4.96
C SER A 53 1.75 -7.22 -4.68
N ILE A 54 3.08 -7.04 -4.57
CA ILE A 54 4.02 -8.11 -4.21
C ILE A 54 3.75 -8.61 -2.78
N TRP A 55 3.54 -7.70 -1.83
CA TRP A 55 3.37 -8.05 -0.42
C TRP A 55 2.05 -8.76 -0.16
N VAL A 56 0.99 -8.33 -0.83
CA VAL A 56 -0.29 -9.04 -0.91
C VAL A 56 -0.06 -10.47 -1.39
N GLY A 57 0.61 -10.65 -2.53
CA GLY A 57 0.92 -11.99 -3.05
C GLY A 57 1.73 -12.86 -2.08
N ARG A 58 2.65 -12.27 -1.31
CA ARG A 58 3.43 -12.96 -0.28
C ARG A 58 2.56 -13.37 0.91
N VAL A 59 1.72 -12.47 1.43
CA VAL A 59 0.82 -12.74 2.55
C VAL A 59 -0.21 -13.82 2.20
N LEU A 60 -0.78 -13.78 1.00
CA LEU A 60 -1.66 -14.85 0.49
C LEU A 60 -0.98 -16.21 0.41
N LYS A 61 0.34 -16.23 0.13
CA LYS A 61 1.19 -17.44 0.19
C LYS A 61 1.69 -17.77 1.60
N GLY A 62 1.20 -17.07 2.62
CA GLY A 62 1.57 -17.29 4.01
C GLY A 62 2.96 -16.82 4.41
N ARG A 63 3.60 -15.95 3.60
CA ARG A 63 4.92 -15.39 3.91
C ARG A 63 4.78 -14.12 4.73
N LYS A 64 5.69 -13.93 5.69
CA LYS A 64 5.77 -12.70 6.49
C LYS A 64 6.20 -11.51 5.63
N HIS A 65 5.64 -10.36 5.94
CA HIS A 65 6.04 -9.07 5.40
C HIS A 65 5.93 -8.00 6.50
N ILE A 66 6.77 -6.97 6.43
CA ILE A 66 6.77 -5.83 7.37
C ILE A 66 6.76 -4.56 6.54
N TRP A 67 5.70 -3.77 6.70
CA TRP A 67 5.58 -2.46 6.09
C TRP A 67 6.42 -1.41 6.84
N SER A 68 7.17 -0.59 6.11
CA SER A 68 7.98 0.50 6.67
C SER A 68 7.10 1.69 7.04
N ARG A 69 6.74 1.81 8.33
CA ARG A 69 5.97 2.97 8.83
C ARG A 69 6.68 4.30 8.66
N SER A 70 8.01 4.32 8.56
CA SER A 70 8.77 5.55 8.27
C SER A 70 8.56 6.04 6.84
N ARG A 71 8.53 5.12 5.85
CA ARG A 71 8.22 5.47 4.45
C ARG A 71 6.82 6.07 4.34
N GLY A 72 5.82 5.48 4.99
CA GLY A 72 4.47 6.05 5.02
C GLY A 72 4.42 7.47 5.61
N ARG A 73 5.07 7.71 6.75
CA ARG A 73 5.12 9.06 7.34
C ARG A 73 5.85 10.08 6.47
N TYR A 74 6.84 9.65 5.68
CA TYR A 74 7.53 10.52 4.73
C TYR A 74 6.57 10.98 3.62
N LEU A 75 5.84 10.04 3.00
CA LEU A 75 4.89 10.35 1.92
C LEU A 75 3.74 11.24 2.41
N GLU A 76 3.21 10.99 3.60
CA GLU A 76 2.20 11.87 4.22
C GLU A 76 2.67 13.31 4.34
N ARG A 77 3.92 13.51 4.81
CA ARG A 77 4.49 14.85 4.95
C ARG A 77 4.71 15.50 3.59
N LYS A 78 5.16 14.74 2.59
CA LYS A 78 5.38 15.23 1.22
C LYS A 78 4.07 15.69 0.57
N ILE A 79 3.01 14.86 0.63
CA ILE A 79 1.66 15.20 0.15
C ILE A 79 1.14 16.47 0.83
N GLN A 80 1.20 16.54 2.16
CA GLN A 80 0.71 17.70 2.91
C GLN A 80 1.54 18.97 2.66
N SER A 81 2.84 18.82 2.38
CA SER A 81 3.71 19.93 1.99
C SER A 81 3.33 20.47 0.61
N LEU A 82 3.11 19.58 -0.35
CA LEU A 82 2.72 19.96 -1.72
C LEU A 82 1.34 20.63 -1.74
N LEU A 83 0.35 20.08 -1.03
CA LEU A 83 -0.98 20.69 -0.89
C LEU A 83 -0.94 22.15 -0.41
N LYS A 84 0.05 22.51 0.42
CA LYS A 84 0.22 23.88 0.94
C LYS A 84 0.98 24.80 -0.02
N ARG A 85 1.99 24.26 -0.68
CA ARG A 85 2.92 25.02 -1.53
C ARG A 85 2.43 25.19 -2.97
N LYS A 86 1.55 24.29 -3.40
CA LYS A 86 1.10 24.14 -4.79
C LYS A 86 -0.44 24.10 -4.86
N PRO A 87 -1.13 25.17 -4.41
CA PRO A 87 -2.60 25.23 -4.41
C PRO A 87 -3.21 25.08 -5.82
N GLU A 88 -2.47 25.41 -6.87
CA GLU A 88 -2.85 25.20 -8.28
C GLU A 88 -3.12 23.74 -8.63
N TYR A 89 -2.52 22.80 -7.90
CA TYR A 89 -2.74 21.35 -8.07
C TYR A 89 -3.56 20.76 -6.92
N SER A 90 -4.24 21.57 -6.12
CA SER A 90 -4.90 21.13 -4.88
C SER A 90 -5.93 20.02 -5.09
N GLU A 91 -6.72 20.06 -6.18
CA GLU A 91 -7.69 19.01 -6.50
C GLU A 91 -7.00 17.69 -6.83
N ALA A 92 -5.99 17.72 -7.70
CA ALA A 92 -5.25 16.53 -8.11
C ALA A 92 -4.43 15.94 -6.95
N LEU A 93 -3.80 16.79 -6.12
CA LEU A 93 -3.09 16.39 -4.91
C LEU A 93 -4.01 15.88 -3.80
N ALA A 94 -5.25 16.39 -3.71
CA ALA A 94 -6.25 15.89 -2.78
C ALA A 94 -6.71 14.49 -3.18
N GLU A 95 -6.92 14.24 -4.48
CA GLU A 95 -7.24 12.92 -4.98
C GLU A 95 -6.06 11.97 -4.77
N LEU A 96 -4.84 12.36 -5.14
CA LEU A 96 -3.63 11.58 -4.86
C LEU A 96 -3.47 11.26 -3.35
N SER A 97 -3.76 12.23 -2.48
CA SER A 97 -3.79 12.02 -1.03
C SER A 97 -4.81 10.96 -0.64
N ARG A 98 -6.03 10.99 -1.20
CA ARG A 98 -7.08 10.01 -0.94
C ARG A 98 -6.61 8.60 -1.32
N ILE A 99 -6.08 8.43 -2.52
CA ILE A 99 -5.55 7.14 -2.98
C ILE A 99 -4.40 6.65 -2.10
N TYR A 100 -3.47 7.54 -1.75
CA TYR A 100 -2.37 7.16 -0.86
C TYR A 100 -2.88 6.64 0.49
N TYR A 101 -3.91 7.27 1.08
CA TYR A 101 -4.50 6.79 2.33
C TYR A 101 -5.19 5.45 2.16
N GLU A 102 -5.95 5.26 1.08
CA GLU A 102 -6.55 3.97 0.76
C GLU A 102 -5.46 2.88 0.64
N LEU A 103 -4.38 3.16 -0.10
CA LEU A 103 -3.21 2.28 -0.23
C LEU A 103 -2.57 1.96 1.13
N LYS A 104 -2.38 2.97 1.98
CA LYS A 104 -1.80 2.81 3.31
C LYS A 104 -2.64 1.89 4.20
N GLU A 105 -3.96 1.96 4.13
CA GLU A 105 -4.83 1.04 4.89
C GLU A 105 -4.60 -0.41 4.47
N ILE A 106 -4.42 -0.68 3.17
CA ILE A 106 -4.05 -2.00 2.63
C ILE A 106 -2.76 -2.49 3.29
N LEU A 107 -1.74 -1.64 3.30
CA LEU A 107 -0.41 -1.97 3.80
C LEU A 107 -0.43 -2.29 5.30
N VAL A 108 -1.26 -1.57 6.07
CA VAL A 108 -1.48 -1.86 7.49
C VAL A 108 -2.16 -3.22 7.67
N LEU A 109 -3.16 -3.55 6.86
CA LEU A 109 -3.82 -4.86 6.91
C LEU A 109 -2.85 -5.99 6.53
N VAL A 110 -2.06 -5.82 5.48
CA VAL A 110 -0.99 -6.75 5.07
C VAL A 110 0.01 -6.98 6.19
N ASP A 111 0.45 -5.91 6.87
CA ASP A 111 1.37 -5.98 8.02
C ASP A 111 0.76 -6.74 9.21
N ILE A 112 -0.51 -6.47 9.55
CA ILE A 112 -1.22 -7.17 10.63
C ILE A 112 -1.33 -8.67 10.33
N VAL A 113 -1.71 -9.03 9.10
CA VAL A 113 -1.89 -10.43 8.69
C VAL A 113 -0.54 -11.15 8.59
N GLY A 114 0.46 -10.50 7.99
CA GLY A 114 1.82 -11.02 7.88
C GLY A 114 2.47 -11.28 9.25
N LYS A 115 2.12 -10.51 10.28
CA LYS A 115 2.59 -10.70 11.66
C LYS A 115 1.85 -11.79 12.43
N ARG A 116 0.58 -12.07 12.10
CA ARG A 116 -0.27 -13.01 12.85
C ARG A 116 -0.04 -14.50 12.57
N LYS A 117 0.81 -14.89 11.60
CA LYS A 117 1.15 -16.32 11.45
C LYS A 117 2.09 -16.78 12.60
N PRO A 118 1.71 -17.83 13.35
CA PRO A 118 2.60 -18.43 14.33
C PRO A 118 3.87 -18.93 13.63
N ARG A 119 5.02 -18.86 14.31
CA ARG A 119 6.22 -19.57 13.88
C ARG A 119 5.85 -21.05 13.76
N ALA A 120 5.72 -21.57 12.55
CA ALA A 120 5.75 -23.01 12.34
C ALA A 120 7.21 -23.45 12.41
N SER A 121 7.72 -23.66 13.63
CA SER A 121 8.85 -24.55 13.96
C SER A 121 9.26 -24.33 15.43
N GLU A 122 8.80 -25.22 16.31
CA GLU A 122 9.50 -25.76 17.49
C GLU A 122 8.46 -26.46 18.38
N ASP A 123 7.97 -27.63 17.93
CA ASP A 123 7.47 -28.69 18.84
C ASP A 123 7.16 -29.97 18.04
N SER A 124 8.15 -30.41 17.26
CA SER A 124 8.13 -31.75 16.67
C SER A 124 9.51 -32.37 16.83
N SER A 125 10.03 -32.39 18.07
CA SER A 125 11.21 -33.14 18.47
C SER A 125 11.27 -33.32 20.00
N LYS A 126 10.19 -33.82 20.60
CA LYS A 126 10.24 -34.55 21.89
C LYS A 126 9.21 -35.67 21.86
N ILE A 127 9.43 -36.62 20.95
CA ILE A 127 9.01 -38.00 21.17
C ILE A 127 10.32 -38.77 21.19
N GLY A 128 10.80 -38.99 22.40
CA GLY A 128 11.98 -39.78 22.76
C GLY A 128 11.78 -40.21 24.20
#